data_AF-A0A914KU50-F1
#
_entry.id   AF-A0A914KU50-F1
#
_cell.length_a   1.000
_cell.length_b   1.000
_cell.length_c   1.000
_cell.angle_alpha   90.00
_cell.angle_beta   90.00
_cell.angle_gamma   90.00
#
_symmetry.space_group_name_H-M   'P 1'
#
loop_
_entity.id
_entity.type
_entity.pdbx_description
1 polymer ?
#
loop_
_entity_poly.entity_id
_entity_poly.type
_entity_poly.pdbx_seq_one_letter_code
_entity_poly.pdbx_strand_id
1 'polypeptide(L)'
;MESLFLLLFIISILIEFPIVRTSFQSRRPSLYSPSKQCDKPCFNGGTCSDGACHCPSGWNGPQCENCHGRIFKISECGNEMSEM
;
A
#
# COMPACT_ATOMS: atom_id res chain seq x y z
N MET A 1 44.73 28.33 -5.48
CA MET A 1 43.28 28.61 -5.62
C MET A 1 42.54 27.34 -6.05
N GLU A 2 43.02 26.60 -7.04
CA GLU A 2 42.44 25.33 -7.53
C GLU A 2 42.27 24.22 -6.47
N SER A 3 43.30 23.94 -5.65
CA SER A 3 43.20 22.87 -4.63
C SER A 3 42.20 23.18 -3.52
N LEU A 4 42.01 24.46 -3.20
CA LEU A 4 41.02 24.88 -2.19
C LEU A 4 39.60 24.72 -2.75
N PHE A 5 39.39 25.01 -4.03
CA PHE A 5 38.10 24.84 -4.70
C PHE A 5 37.69 23.36 -4.79
N LEU A 6 38.63 22.47 -5.13
CA LEU A 6 38.40 21.02 -5.15
C LEU A 6 38.10 20.45 -3.75
N LEU A 7 38.80 20.94 -2.72
CA LEU A 7 38.53 20.54 -1.33
C LEU A 7 37.12 20.97 -0.89
N LEU A 8 36.70 22.20 -1.19
CA LEU A 8 35.37 22.70 -0.86
C LEU A 8 34.26 21.93 -1.60
N PHE A 9 34.49 21.53 -2.85
CA PHE A 9 33.55 20.72 -3.63
C PHE A 9 33.41 19.29 -3.07
N ILE A 10 34.54 18.64 -2.71
CA ILE A 10 34.54 17.32 -2.08
C ILE A 10 33.85 17.36 -0.71
N ILE A 11 34.12 18.39 0.10
CA ILE A 11 33.46 18.58 1.39
C ILE A 11 31.95 18.71 1.17
N SER A 12 31.50 19.59 0.26
CA SER A 12 30.07 19.79 -0.04
C SER A 12 29.34 18.50 -0.44
N ILE A 13 30.01 17.62 -1.21
CA ILE A 13 29.49 16.29 -1.55
C ILE A 13 29.40 15.39 -0.30
N LEU A 14 30.38 15.41 0.60
CA LEU A 14 30.36 14.56 1.80
C LEU A 14 29.36 15.03 2.87
N ILE A 15 29.02 16.33 2.95
CA ILE A 15 28.02 16.86 3.90
C ILE A 15 26.57 16.80 3.39
N GLU A 16 26.32 16.82 2.08
CA GLU A 16 24.96 16.70 1.51
C GLU A 16 24.53 15.24 1.24
N PHE A 17 25.49 14.30 1.15
CA PHE A 17 25.19 12.90 0.83
C PHE A 17 24.66 11.97 1.95
N PRO A 18 24.53 12.32 3.25
CA PRO A 18 23.99 11.37 4.21
C PRO A 18 22.51 11.58 4.60
N ILE A 19 21.70 12.43 3.94
CA ILE A 19 20.35 12.74 4.49
C ILE A 19 19.18 12.98 3.53
N VAL A 20 19.36 13.19 2.21
CA VAL A 20 18.22 13.38 1.30
C VAL A 20 18.07 12.17 0.36
N ARG A 21 17.36 11.11 0.80
CA ARG A 21 16.46 10.26 -0.06
C ARG A 21 15.87 8.98 0.54
N THR A 22 15.77 8.79 1.86
CA THR A 22 14.98 7.66 2.39
C THR A 22 13.82 8.02 3.31
N SER A 23 13.52 9.30 3.50
CA SER A 23 12.27 9.74 4.14
C SER A 23 11.04 9.69 3.20
N PHE A 24 11.18 9.20 1.96
CA PHE A 24 10.06 8.88 1.08
C PHE A 24 9.70 7.38 1.00
N GLN A 25 10.09 6.59 2.00
CA GLN A 25 9.33 5.40 2.34
C GLN A 25 9.05 5.40 3.83
N SER A 26 7.91 6.00 4.19
CA SER A 26 7.17 5.64 5.39
C SER A 26 6.92 4.13 5.39
N ARG A 27 7.84 3.37 5.99
CA ARG A 27 7.59 2.01 6.48
C ARG A 27 8.28 1.88 7.82
N ARG A 28 7.52 2.14 8.89
CA ARG A 28 7.82 1.53 10.19
C ARG A 28 7.98 0.03 9.94
N PRO A 29 9.03 -0.65 10.44
CA PRO A 29 9.01 -2.10 10.53
C PRO A 29 7.87 -2.42 11.49
N SER A 30 6.77 -2.97 10.97
CA SER A 30 5.70 -3.52 11.80
C SER A 30 6.22 -4.83 12.40
N LEU A 31 7.10 -4.71 13.39
CA LEU A 31 7.51 -5.81 14.24
C LEU A 31 6.30 -6.16 15.09
N TYR A 32 5.50 -7.10 14.57
CA TYR A 32 4.45 -7.81 15.27
C TYR A 32 3.24 -6.93 15.69
N SER A 33 2.24 -6.86 14.82
CA SER A 33 0.86 -6.52 15.22
C SER A 33 0.09 -7.84 15.35
N PRO A 34 -0.53 -8.16 16.51
CA PRO A 34 -1.26 -9.41 16.76
C PRO A 34 -2.59 -9.53 15.99
N SER A 35 -2.70 -8.88 14.84
CA SER A 35 -3.70 -9.15 13.82
C SER A 35 -2.92 -9.15 12.51
N LYS A 36 -2.98 -10.25 11.75
CA LYS A 36 -2.36 -10.35 10.43
C LYS A 36 -3.08 -9.37 9.48
N GLN A 37 -2.70 -8.09 9.57
CA GLN A 37 -3.20 -7.05 8.70
C GLN A 37 -2.63 -7.29 7.30
N CYS A 38 -3.42 -6.93 6.29
CA CYS A 38 -3.07 -7.13 4.90
C CYS A 38 -2.01 -6.11 4.52
N ASP A 39 -1.02 -6.53 3.72
CA ASP A 39 0.04 -5.63 3.23
C ASP A 39 -0.53 -4.43 2.46
N LYS A 40 -1.71 -4.60 1.87
CA LYS A 40 -2.48 -3.58 1.17
C LYS A 40 -3.92 -3.56 1.68
N PRO A 41 -4.61 -2.40 1.64
CA PRO A 41 -5.99 -2.31 2.10
C PRO A 41 -6.94 -3.11 1.19
N CYS A 42 -8.01 -3.64 1.79
CA CYS A 42 -9.13 -4.21 1.06
C CYS A 42 -10.10 -3.10 0.66
N PHE A 43 -10.57 -3.10 -0.58
CA PHE A 43 -11.51 -2.13 -1.12
C PHE A 43 -12.97 -2.59 -0.96
N ASN A 44 -13.91 -1.68 -1.27
CA ASN A 44 -15.35 -1.97 -1.37
C ASN A 44 -15.97 -2.61 -0.12
N GLY A 45 -15.45 -2.31 1.07
CA GLY A 45 -15.95 -2.88 2.33
C GLY A 45 -15.39 -4.28 2.68
N GLY A 46 -14.37 -4.74 1.95
CA GLY A 46 -13.66 -5.97 2.29
C GLY A 46 -12.98 -5.89 3.66
N THR A 47 -12.97 -7.02 4.37
CA THR A 47 -12.31 -7.13 5.69
C THR A 47 -11.02 -7.91 5.54
N CYS A 48 -9.95 -7.45 6.19
CA CYS A 48 -8.72 -8.21 6.23
C CYS A 48 -8.71 -9.20 7.41
N SER A 49 -8.47 -10.47 7.12
CA SER A 49 -8.12 -11.48 8.12
C SER A 49 -7.02 -12.40 7.60
N ASP A 50 -6.10 -12.76 8.48
CA ASP A 50 -4.96 -13.64 8.19
C ASP A 50 -4.12 -13.25 6.95
N GLY A 51 -4.08 -11.96 6.64
CA GLY A 51 -3.32 -11.40 5.51
C GLY A 51 -4.01 -11.54 4.15
N ALA A 52 -5.30 -11.92 4.13
CA ALA A 52 -6.12 -12.00 2.94
C ALA A 52 -7.40 -11.15 3.07
N CYS A 53 -7.85 -10.60 1.95
CA CYS A 53 -9.09 -9.84 1.90
C CYS A 53 -10.30 -10.75 1.73
N HIS A 54 -11.25 -10.64 2.65
CA HIS A 54 -12.58 -11.23 2.53
C HIS A 54 -13.50 -10.22 1.86
N CYS A 55 -13.88 -10.51 0.62
CA CYS A 55 -14.66 -9.61 -0.21
C CYS A 55 -16.16 -9.79 0.01
N PRO A 56 -16.93 -8.69 0.01
CA PRO A 56 -18.38 -8.76 0.01
C PRO A 56 -18.92 -9.29 -1.31
N SER A 57 -20.17 -9.73 -1.31
CA SER A 57 -20.87 -10.26 -2.49
C SER A 57 -20.72 -9.33 -3.70
N GLY A 58 -20.40 -9.91 -4.85
CA GLY A 58 -20.19 -9.20 -6.11
C GLY A 58 -18.77 -8.64 -6.30
N TRP A 59 -17.92 -8.62 -5.26
CA TRP A 59 -16.53 -8.18 -5.36
C TRP A 59 -15.56 -9.36 -5.26
N ASN A 60 -14.46 -9.28 -6.02
CA ASN A 60 -13.38 -10.25 -6.01
C ASN A 60 -12.04 -9.58 -6.34
N GLY A 61 -10.98 -10.38 -6.42
CA GLY A 61 -9.61 -9.90 -6.56
C GLY A 61 -8.87 -9.89 -5.21
N PRO A 62 -7.52 -9.82 -5.23
CA PRO A 62 -6.71 -9.82 -4.01
C PRO A 62 -7.06 -8.74 -3.00
N GLN A 63 -7.67 -7.64 -3.46
CA GLN A 63 -8.07 -6.50 -2.66
C GLN A 63 -9.54 -6.14 -2.85
N CYS A 64 -10.37 -7.03 -3.40
CA CYS A 64 -11.78 -6.77 -3.70
C CYS A 64 -11.98 -5.62 -4.72
N GLU A 65 -11.03 -5.44 -5.63
CA GLU A 65 -11.02 -4.38 -6.64
C GLU A 65 -11.84 -4.71 -7.90
N ASN A 66 -12.12 -5.99 -8.13
CA ASN A 66 -12.81 -6.47 -9.30
C ASN A 66 -14.28 -6.72 -9.00
N CYS A 67 -15.16 -6.23 -9.87
CA CYS A 67 -16.60 -6.44 -9.80
C CYS A 67 -16.96 -7.69 -10.64
N HIS A 68 -17.46 -8.75 -10.00
CA HIS A 68 -17.80 -10.04 -10.64
C HIS A 68 -19.29 -10.11 -11.05
N GLY A 69 -19.84 -9.00 -11.55
CA GLY A 69 -21.19 -8.98 -12.13
C GLY A 69 -21.23 -9.87 -13.37
N ARG A 70 -21.78 -11.08 -13.27
CA ARG A 70 -21.95 -11.94 -14.44
C ARG A 70 -23.13 -11.44 -15.26
N ILE A 71 -22.90 -11.34 -16.57
CA ILE A 71 -23.84 -11.06 -17.65
C ILE A 71 -25.24 -11.61 -17.30
N PHE A 72 -26.25 -10.71 -17.26
CA PHE A 72 -27.72 -10.87 -17.09
C PHE A 72 -28.38 -10.12 -15.90
N LYS A 73 -27.64 -9.61 -14.92
CA LYS A 73 -28.11 -8.52 -14.04
C LYS A 73 -27.08 -7.39 -14.03
N ILE A 74 -27.47 -6.27 -14.61
CA ILE A 74 -26.60 -5.12 -14.88
C ILE A 74 -26.26 -4.45 -13.53
N SER A 75 -24.97 -4.20 -13.30
CA SER A 75 -24.44 -3.16 -12.41
C SER A 75 -24.73 -3.19 -10.90
N GLU A 76 -24.83 -4.34 -10.25
CA GLU A 76 -25.02 -4.38 -8.79
C GLU A 76 -23.92 -5.15 -8.07
N CYS A 77 -22.73 -4.55 -8.03
CA CYS A 77 -21.68 -5.00 -7.12
C CYS A 77 -21.99 -4.53 -5.70
N GLY A 78 -22.68 -5.38 -4.94
CA GLY A 78 -23.02 -5.16 -3.54
C GLY A 78 -24.47 -5.43 -3.12
N ASN A 79 -25.37 -5.87 -4.02
CA ASN A 79 -26.80 -6.05 -3.69
C ASN A 79 -27.22 -7.52 -3.61
N GLU A 80 -26.48 -8.36 -2.88
CA GLU A 80 -27.04 -9.64 -2.44
C GLU A 80 -26.44 -10.04 -1.10
N MET A 81 -27.33 -10.10 -0.09
CA MET A 81 -27.18 -10.65 1.26
C MET A 81 -27.02 -9.65 2.42
N SER A 82 -28.10 -8.93 2.72
CA SER A 82 -28.39 -8.41 4.07
C SER A 82 -29.62 -9.08 4.72
N GLU A 83 -30.02 -10.28 4.27
CA GLU A 83 -31.12 -11.03 4.88
C GLU A 83 -30.76 -12.51 5.02
N MET A 84 -30.15 -12.84 6.16
CA MET A 84 -30.42 -14.08 6.92
C MET A 84 -30.48 -13.73 8.40
#